data_AF-A0A087HAJ3-F1
#
_entry.id   AF-A0A087HAJ3-F1
#
_cell.length_a   1.000
_cell.length_b   1.000
_cell.length_c   1.000
_cell.angle_alpha   90.00
_cell.angle_beta   90.00
_cell.angle_gamma   90.00
#
_symmetry.space_group_name_H-M   'P 1'
#
loop_
_entity.id
_entity.type
_entity.pdbx_description
1 polymer ?
#
loop_
_entity_poly.entity_id
_entity_poly.type
_entity_poly.pdbx_seq_one_letter_code
_entity_poly.pdbx_strand_id
1 'polypeptide(L)'
;MVTRLEKTELRIVKLTSEVEALKGKLDRQVEISMEMTEEAENARGREKVAGNKLGILRDQLERERNEKDAKILLLKKENEKLKAAGEDIVQRTVQTMIGKALSEMRIRYEGRLDHLHQCSVDAEEIEKLLADLKGLNEEFDSLNVEVAKPKDYLVTPVADRIPLDLSSFQLDFGEGSHARSNREGTPAAEEGRTVQDGEDAQGESGEVDAVDASTNEELEPLFPSS
;
A
#
# COMPACT_ATOMS: atom_id res chain seq x y z
N MET A 1 69.34 98.07 -3.08
CA MET A 1 68.96 97.17 -1.97
C MET A 1 67.45 96.89 -1.92
N VAL A 2 66.59 97.89 -2.21
CA VAL A 2 65.11 97.78 -2.14
C VAL A 2 64.50 96.63 -2.95
N THR A 3 64.96 96.37 -4.18
CA THR A 3 64.37 95.35 -5.07
C THR A 3 64.59 93.88 -4.66
N ARG A 4 65.58 93.60 -3.79
CA ARG A 4 65.81 92.22 -3.29
C ARG A 4 64.84 91.86 -2.16
N LEU A 5 64.45 92.85 -1.36
CA LEU A 5 63.53 92.69 -0.23
C LEU A 5 62.10 92.40 -0.71
N GLU A 6 61.62 93.17 -1.69
CA GLU A 6 60.29 92.98 -2.30
C GLU A 6 60.13 91.59 -2.94
N LYS A 7 61.19 91.08 -3.59
CA LYS A 7 61.19 89.73 -4.19
C LYS A 7 61.11 88.63 -3.11
N THR A 8 61.73 88.83 -1.95
CA THR A 8 61.62 87.88 -0.84
C THR A 8 60.25 87.92 -0.19
N GLU A 9 59.63 89.09 -0.05
CA GLU A 9 58.28 89.24 0.50
C GLU A 9 57.22 88.55 -0.37
N LEU A 10 57.25 88.75 -1.69
CA LEU A 10 56.36 88.04 -2.63
C LEU A 10 56.50 86.53 -2.55
N ARG A 11 57.73 86.02 -2.35
CA ARG A 11 57.98 84.58 -2.19
C ARG A 11 57.39 84.06 -0.88
N ILE A 12 57.47 84.83 0.20
CA ILE A 12 56.88 84.47 1.50
C ILE A 12 55.36 84.38 1.36
N VAL A 13 54.69 85.38 0.80
CA VAL A 13 53.22 85.36 0.62
C VAL A 13 52.77 84.14 -0.20
N LYS A 14 53.48 83.84 -1.30
CA LYS A 14 53.19 82.65 -2.11
C LYS A 14 53.35 81.35 -1.31
N LEU A 15 54.48 81.19 -0.62
CA LEU A 15 54.73 80.00 0.20
C LEU A 15 53.70 79.86 1.32
N THR A 16 53.30 80.95 1.97
CA THR A 16 52.25 80.94 3.00
C THR A 16 50.92 80.44 2.41
N SER A 17 50.52 80.93 1.23
CA SER A 17 49.29 80.46 0.57
C SER A 17 49.34 78.97 0.19
N GLU A 18 50.50 78.47 -0.26
CA GLU A 18 50.69 77.07 -0.59
C GLU A 18 50.62 76.19 0.67
N VAL A 19 51.21 76.64 1.78
CA VAL A 19 51.16 75.96 3.08
C VAL A 19 49.72 75.90 3.62
N GLU A 20 48.94 76.99 3.51
CA GLU A 20 47.52 76.99 3.91
C GLU A 20 46.69 76.01 3.08
N ALA A 21 46.90 75.98 1.75
CA ALA A 21 46.23 75.03 0.87
C ALA A 21 46.63 73.57 1.18
N LEU A 22 47.90 73.31 1.48
CA LEU A 22 48.37 72.00 1.89
C LEU A 22 47.80 71.58 3.24
N LYS A 23 47.70 72.50 4.19
CA LYS A 23 47.08 72.26 5.50
C LYS A 23 45.62 71.84 5.35
N GLY A 24 44.83 72.57 4.55
CA GLY A 24 43.42 72.21 4.32
C GLY A 24 43.25 70.81 3.70
N LYS A 25 44.16 70.41 2.79
CA LYS A 25 44.17 69.04 2.25
C LYS A 25 44.53 67.99 3.30
N LEU A 26 45.51 68.29 4.15
CA LEU A 26 45.92 67.39 5.24
C LEU A 26 44.80 67.21 6.26
N ASP A 27 44.15 68.30 6.67
CA ASP A 27 43.02 68.25 7.63
C ASP A 27 41.89 67.38 7.07
N ARG A 28 41.55 67.53 5.78
CA ARG A 28 40.55 66.68 5.12
C ARG A 28 40.97 65.21 5.03
N GLN A 29 42.25 64.95 4.77
CA GLN A 29 42.76 63.58 4.73
C GLN A 29 42.70 62.91 6.11
N VAL A 30 43.00 63.66 7.17
CA VAL A 30 42.89 63.18 8.56
C VAL A 30 41.44 62.85 8.91
N GLU A 31 40.50 63.72 8.54
CA GLU A 31 39.05 63.48 8.74
C GLU A 31 38.58 62.19 8.05
N ILE A 32 38.89 62.02 6.76
CA ILE A 32 38.54 60.79 6.01
C ILE A 32 39.18 59.55 6.64
N SER A 33 40.44 59.66 7.09
CA SER A 33 41.13 58.53 7.73
C SER A 33 40.44 58.14 9.04
N MET A 34 39.96 59.12 9.81
CA MET A 34 39.23 58.90 11.05
C MET A 34 37.86 58.24 10.79
N GLU A 35 37.10 58.73 9.82
CA GLU A 35 35.81 58.13 9.40
C GLU A 35 36.00 56.67 8.95
N MET A 36 37.02 56.40 8.12
CA MET A 36 37.34 55.04 7.69
C MET A 36 37.69 54.12 8.85
N THR A 37 38.42 54.60 9.85
CA THR A 37 38.75 53.80 11.04
C THR A 37 37.52 53.48 11.87
N GLU A 38 36.61 54.45 12.06
CA GLU A 38 35.35 54.23 12.78
C GLU A 38 34.44 53.25 12.04
N GLU A 39 34.32 53.38 10.71
CA GLU A 39 33.55 52.45 9.90
C GLU A 39 34.13 51.03 9.97
N ALA A 40 35.45 50.89 9.93
CA ALA A 40 36.12 49.59 10.06
C ALA A 40 35.88 48.95 11.43
N GLU A 41 35.91 49.73 12.51
CA GLU A 41 35.58 49.25 13.86
C GLU A 41 34.10 48.83 13.97
N ASN A 42 33.19 49.63 13.42
CA ASN A 42 31.76 49.31 13.35
C ASN A 42 31.50 48.03 12.54
N ALA A 43 32.17 47.86 11.39
CA ALA A 43 32.10 46.64 10.59
C ALA A 43 32.60 45.41 11.35
N ARG A 44 33.76 45.53 12.03
CA ARG A 44 34.29 44.46 12.90
C ARG A 44 33.35 44.13 14.04
N GLY A 45 32.71 45.12 14.64
CA GLY A 45 31.70 44.93 15.69
C GLY A 45 30.51 44.12 15.18
N ARG A 46 29.97 44.47 14.01
CA ARG A 46 28.88 43.73 13.35
C ARG A 46 29.28 42.29 13.01
N GLU A 47 30.49 42.09 12.47
CA GLU A 47 31.02 40.76 12.16
C GLU A 47 31.09 39.87 13.41
N LYS A 48 31.59 40.40 14.53
CA LYS A 48 31.66 39.66 15.79
C LYS A 48 30.28 39.25 16.31
N VAL A 49 29.29 40.15 16.23
CA VAL A 49 27.91 39.86 16.64
C VAL A 49 27.29 38.78 15.73
N ALA A 50 27.48 38.89 14.41
CA ALA A 50 27.01 37.90 13.46
C ALA A 50 27.67 36.52 13.70
N GLY A 51 28.97 36.49 13.92
CA GLY A 51 29.72 35.27 14.25
C GLY A 51 29.21 34.59 15.52
N ASN A 52 28.95 35.36 16.58
CA ASN A 52 28.37 34.83 17.82
C ASN A 52 26.97 34.24 17.59
N LYS A 53 26.11 34.92 16.82
CA LYS A 53 24.77 34.43 16.47
C LYS A 53 24.84 33.14 15.68
N LEU A 54 25.76 33.04 14.72
CA LEU A 54 26.00 31.82 13.94
C LEU A 54 26.47 30.65 14.80
N GLY A 55 27.32 30.91 15.80
CA GLY A 55 27.76 29.89 16.76
C GLY A 55 26.57 29.28 17.52
N ILE A 56 25.72 30.13 18.10
CA ILE A 56 24.52 29.67 18.84
C ILE A 56 23.59 28.84 17.95
N LEU A 57 23.34 29.29 16.72
CA LEU A 57 22.48 28.57 15.77
C LEU A 57 23.08 27.21 15.38
N ARG A 58 24.40 27.12 15.20
CA ARG A 58 25.08 25.86 14.92
C ARG A 58 24.91 24.87 16.07
N ASP A 59 25.13 25.32 17.30
CA ASP A 59 25.00 24.48 18.50
C ASP A 59 23.55 24.02 18.71
N GLN A 60 22.57 24.87 18.38
CA GLN A 60 21.15 24.49 18.41
C GLN A 60 20.84 23.41 17.38
N LEU A 61 21.27 23.59 16.13
CA LEU A 61 21.03 22.64 15.06
C LEU A 61 21.68 21.28 15.36
N GLU A 62 22.90 21.29 15.92
CA GLU A 62 23.58 20.06 16.34
C GLU A 62 22.82 19.33 17.45
N ARG A 63 22.31 20.06 18.46
CA ARG A 63 21.48 19.45 19.51
C ARG A 63 20.20 18.84 18.94
N GLU A 64 19.49 19.56 18.08
CA GLU A 64 18.26 19.06 17.45
C GLU A 64 18.50 17.84 16.56
N ARG A 65 19.61 17.83 15.80
CA ARG A 65 20.03 16.66 15.01
C ARG A 65 20.25 15.46 15.92
N ASN A 66 21.06 15.63 16.97
CA ASN A 66 21.39 14.54 17.89
C ASN A 66 20.14 13.99 18.61
N GLU A 67 19.18 14.85 18.97
CA GLU A 67 17.91 14.43 19.56
C GLU A 67 17.06 13.62 18.57
N LYS A 68 16.97 14.07 17.31
CA LYS A 68 16.27 13.34 16.24
C LYS A 68 16.91 11.97 15.98
N ASP A 69 18.24 11.90 15.94
CA ASP A 69 18.97 10.64 15.76
C ASP A 69 18.71 9.66 16.91
N ALA A 70 18.69 10.14 18.15
CA ALA A 70 18.34 9.34 19.32
C ALA A 70 16.90 8.80 19.23
N LYS A 71 15.95 9.65 18.81
CA LYS A 71 14.55 9.24 18.61
C LYS A 71 14.40 8.19 17.51
N ILE A 72 15.10 8.36 16.38
CA ILE A 72 15.13 7.37 15.29
C ILE A 72 15.65 6.03 15.78
N LEU A 73 16.71 6.03 16.59
CA LEU A 73 17.29 4.81 17.13
C LEU A 73 16.31 4.08 18.08
N LEU A 74 15.58 4.83 18.92
CA LEU A 74 14.54 4.26 19.78
C LEU A 74 13.38 3.66 18.97
N LEU A 75 12.87 4.39 17.97
CA LEU A 75 11.80 3.92 17.10
C LEU A 75 12.20 2.68 16.30
N LYS A 76 13.45 2.62 15.82
CA LYS A 76 13.98 1.45 15.13
C LYS A 76 13.95 0.22 16.03
N LYS A 77 14.41 0.36 17.28
CA LYS A 77 14.39 -0.72 18.28
C LYS A 77 12.96 -1.16 18.62
N GLU A 78 12.02 -0.23 18.70
CA GLU A 78 10.61 -0.56 18.93
C GLU A 78 9.98 -1.30 17.73
N ASN A 79 10.25 -0.84 16.52
CA ASN A 79 9.80 -1.51 15.30
C ASN A 79 10.34 -2.94 15.18
N GLU A 80 11.60 -3.18 15.57
CA GLU A 80 12.17 -4.53 15.62
C GLU A 80 11.41 -5.44 16.62
N LYS A 81 11.03 -4.90 17.79
CA LYS A 81 10.20 -5.65 18.76
C LYS A 81 8.81 -5.94 18.22
N LEU A 82 8.18 -4.96 17.59
CA LEU A 82 6.84 -5.12 17.01
C LEU A 82 6.87 -6.12 15.86
N LYS A 83 7.93 -6.14 15.05
CA LYS A 83 8.11 -7.15 14.00
C LYS A 83 8.19 -8.56 14.61
N ALA A 84 9.02 -8.75 15.64
CA ALA A 84 9.13 -10.05 16.31
C ALA A 84 7.80 -10.49 16.96
N ALA A 85 7.08 -9.56 17.60
CA ALA A 85 5.75 -9.84 18.16
C ALA A 85 4.72 -10.18 17.08
N GLY A 86 4.77 -9.47 15.94
CA GLY A 86 3.91 -9.74 14.79
C GLY A 86 4.16 -11.13 14.20
N GLU A 87 5.42 -11.52 14.04
CA GLU A 87 5.81 -12.85 13.57
C GLU A 87 5.28 -13.96 14.50
N ASP A 88 5.40 -13.80 15.82
CA ASP A 88 4.85 -14.73 16.81
C ASP A 88 3.31 -14.84 16.76
N ILE A 89 2.61 -13.71 16.61
CA ILE A 89 1.14 -13.70 16.47
C ILE A 89 0.71 -14.43 15.20
N VAL A 90 1.38 -14.16 14.07
CA VAL A 90 1.10 -14.85 12.80
C VAL A 90 1.34 -16.34 12.95
N GLN A 91 2.48 -16.74 13.51
CA GLN A 91 2.82 -18.15 13.74
C GLN A 91 1.78 -18.85 14.62
N ARG A 92 1.42 -18.26 15.77
CA ARG A 92 0.41 -18.81 16.68
C ARG A 92 -0.96 -18.94 16.01
N THR A 93 -1.35 -17.96 15.22
CA THR A 93 -2.63 -17.96 14.49
C THR A 93 -2.66 -19.07 13.45
N VAL A 94 -1.61 -19.18 12.63
CA VAL A 94 -1.49 -20.23 11.62
C VAL A 94 -1.49 -21.61 12.29
N GLN A 95 -0.72 -21.82 13.35
CA GLN A 95 -0.71 -23.09 14.09
C GLN A 95 -2.09 -23.45 14.65
N THR A 96 -2.81 -22.45 15.20
CA THR A 96 -4.17 -22.65 15.73
C THR A 96 -5.14 -23.05 14.62
N MET A 97 -5.10 -22.36 13.47
CA MET A 97 -5.95 -22.67 12.32
C MET A 97 -5.67 -24.07 11.76
N ILE A 98 -4.39 -24.45 11.64
CA ILE A 98 -4.00 -25.80 11.23
C ILE A 98 -4.52 -26.83 12.23
N GLY A 99 -4.30 -26.62 13.54
CA GLY A 99 -4.78 -27.52 14.58
C GLY A 99 -6.30 -27.72 14.54
N LYS A 100 -7.05 -26.63 14.32
CA LYS A 100 -8.52 -26.68 14.16
C LYS A 100 -8.92 -27.46 12.92
N ALA A 101 -8.33 -27.17 11.76
CA ALA A 101 -8.62 -27.86 10.51
C ALA A 101 -8.31 -29.36 10.59
N LEU A 102 -7.17 -29.74 11.19
CA LEU A 102 -6.81 -31.14 11.40
C LEU A 102 -7.80 -31.85 12.35
N SER A 103 -8.23 -31.18 13.42
CA SER A 103 -9.22 -31.73 14.35
C SER A 103 -10.58 -31.95 13.68
N GLU A 104 -11.04 -30.99 12.87
CA GLU A 104 -12.28 -31.11 12.09
C GLU A 104 -12.20 -32.23 11.05
N MET A 105 -11.05 -32.42 10.40
CA MET A 105 -10.84 -33.57 9.51
C MET A 105 -10.91 -34.88 10.28
N ARG A 106 -10.21 -35.00 11.43
CA ARG A 106 -10.25 -36.20 12.27
C ARG A 106 -11.68 -36.59 12.64
N ILE A 107 -12.45 -35.64 13.17
CA ILE A 107 -13.85 -35.88 13.58
C ILE A 107 -14.70 -36.36 12.39
N ARG A 108 -14.51 -35.76 11.19
CA ARG A 108 -15.23 -36.21 9.97
C ARG A 108 -14.85 -37.62 9.55
N TYR A 109 -13.58 -37.99 9.64
CA TYR A 109 -13.13 -39.33 9.27
C TYR A 109 -13.56 -40.38 10.30
N GLU A 110 -13.45 -40.09 11.60
CA GLU A 110 -13.94 -40.97 12.67
C GLU A 110 -15.45 -41.21 12.54
N GLY A 111 -16.26 -40.15 12.36
CA GLY A 111 -17.71 -40.30 12.17
C GLY A 111 -18.08 -41.10 10.91
N ARG A 112 -17.32 -40.98 9.81
CA ARG A 112 -17.51 -41.84 8.61
C ARG A 112 -17.15 -43.30 8.89
N LEU A 113 -16.09 -43.54 9.65
CA LEU A 113 -15.66 -44.88 10.01
C LEU A 113 -16.70 -45.56 10.92
N ASP A 114 -17.27 -44.83 11.87
CA ASP A 114 -18.34 -45.32 12.75
C ASP A 114 -19.60 -45.67 11.95
N HIS A 115 -20.00 -44.85 10.99
CA HIS A 115 -21.09 -45.18 10.08
C HIS A 115 -20.79 -46.42 9.23
N LEU A 116 -19.56 -46.59 8.74
CA LEU A 116 -19.19 -47.78 7.98
C LEU A 116 -19.27 -49.05 8.83
N HIS A 117 -18.86 -48.99 10.10
CA HIS A 117 -19.03 -50.10 11.05
C HIS A 117 -20.51 -50.39 11.34
N GLN A 118 -21.37 -49.37 11.41
CA GLN A 118 -22.82 -49.59 11.57
C GLN A 118 -23.47 -50.22 10.34
N CYS A 119 -22.94 -49.97 9.14
CA CYS A 119 -23.41 -50.57 7.89
C CYS A 119 -22.74 -51.92 7.57
N SER A 120 -21.90 -52.47 8.45
CA SER A 120 -21.34 -53.79 8.23
C SER A 120 -22.41 -54.84 8.48
N VAL A 121 -22.94 -55.41 7.39
CA VAL A 121 -23.81 -56.59 7.43
C VAL A 121 -22.92 -57.79 7.74
N ASP A 122 -23.29 -58.57 8.75
CA ASP A 122 -22.52 -59.77 9.09
C ASP A 122 -22.78 -60.89 8.07
N ALA A 123 -21.84 -61.85 8.01
CA ALA A 123 -21.92 -62.93 7.03
C ALA A 123 -23.20 -63.77 7.20
N GLU A 124 -23.73 -63.84 8.41
CA GLU A 124 -24.92 -64.62 8.76
C GLU A 124 -26.20 -63.94 8.25
N GLU A 125 -26.30 -62.60 8.34
CA GLU A 125 -27.36 -61.82 7.71
C GLU A 125 -27.34 -61.96 6.17
N ILE A 126 -26.16 -62.02 5.55
CA ILE A 126 -26.01 -62.25 4.11
C ILE A 126 -26.47 -63.65 3.72
N GLU A 127 -26.04 -64.69 4.45
CA GLU A 127 -26.45 -66.07 4.19
C GLU A 127 -27.96 -66.27 4.34
N LYS A 128 -28.57 -65.64 5.35
CA LYS A 128 -30.02 -65.67 5.55
C LYS A 128 -30.77 -65.03 4.39
N LEU A 129 -30.32 -63.85 3.92
CA LEU A 129 -30.93 -63.19 2.77
C LEU A 129 -30.81 -64.03 1.48
N LEU A 130 -29.68 -64.71 1.29
CA LEU A 130 -29.48 -65.66 0.18
C LEU A 130 -30.45 -66.84 0.24
N ALA A 131 -30.69 -67.38 1.44
CA ALA A 131 -31.67 -68.44 1.64
C ALA A 131 -33.10 -67.96 1.33
N ASP A 132 -33.47 -66.77 1.81
CA ASP A 132 -34.78 -66.15 1.56
C ASP A 132 -35.01 -65.90 0.06
N LEU A 133 -34.01 -65.38 -0.65
CA LEU A 133 -34.03 -65.19 -2.11
C LEU A 133 -34.21 -66.52 -2.85
N LYS A 134 -33.54 -67.57 -2.42
CA LYS A 134 -33.66 -68.89 -3.02
C LYS A 134 -35.07 -69.47 -2.83
N GLY A 135 -35.64 -69.32 -1.64
CA GLY A 135 -37.01 -69.71 -1.34
C GLY A 135 -38.03 -68.95 -2.20
N LEU A 136 -37.87 -67.63 -2.34
CA LEU A 136 -38.72 -66.82 -3.23
C LEU A 136 -38.59 -67.25 -4.70
N ASN A 137 -37.40 -67.64 -5.15
CA ASN A 137 -37.21 -68.13 -6.51
C ASN A 137 -37.92 -69.47 -6.73
N GLU A 138 -37.85 -70.38 -5.75
CA GLU A 138 -38.61 -71.64 -5.78
C GLU A 138 -40.13 -71.41 -5.74
N GLU A 139 -40.61 -70.44 -4.96
CA GLU A 139 -42.02 -70.02 -4.98
C GLU A 139 -42.43 -69.43 -6.33
N PHE A 140 -41.58 -68.59 -6.93
CA PHE A 140 -41.82 -68.01 -8.26
C PHE A 140 -41.85 -69.09 -9.35
N ASP A 141 -40.93 -70.06 -9.29
CA ASP A 141 -40.89 -71.21 -10.21
C ASP A 141 -42.13 -72.11 -10.06
N SER A 142 -42.71 -72.18 -8.85
CA SER A 142 -43.95 -72.92 -8.58
C SER A 142 -45.20 -72.17 -9.06
N LEU A 143 -45.12 -70.85 -9.18
CA LEU A 143 -46.17 -70.01 -9.72
C LEU A 143 -46.13 -70.16 -11.24
N ASN A 144 -46.97 -71.04 -11.78
CA ASN A 144 -47.07 -71.32 -13.21
C ASN A 144 -47.74 -70.15 -13.97
N VAL A 145 -47.13 -68.97 -13.89
CA VAL A 145 -47.53 -67.76 -14.59
C VAL A 145 -46.75 -67.73 -15.89
N GLU A 146 -47.46 -67.69 -17.01
CA GLU A 146 -46.86 -67.41 -18.31
C GLU A 146 -46.27 -66.00 -18.25
N VAL A 147 -44.95 -65.91 -18.03
CA VAL A 147 -44.22 -64.65 -18.17
C VAL A 147 -44.37 -64.25 -19.63
N ALA A 148 -45.23 -63.26 -19.88
CA ALA A 148 -45.48 -62.72 -21.21
C ALA A 148 -44.14 -62.45 -21.88
N LYS A 149 -43.91 -63.05 -23.05
CA LYS A 149 -42.68 -62.80 -23.78
C LYS A 149 -42.67 -61.30 -24.10
N PRO A 150 -41.52 -60.62 -24.12
CA PRO A 150 -41.47 -59.20 -24.46
C PRO A 150 -42.13 -58.82 -25.81
N LYS A 151 -42.37 -59.82 -26.68
CA LYS A 151 -43.08 -59.68 -27.96
C LYS A 151 -44.61 -59.66 -27.85
N ASP A 152 -45.18 -60.07 -26.72
CA ASP A 152 -46.63 -60.09 -26.49
C ASP A 152 -47.15 -58.67 -26.13
N TYR A 153 -46.24 -57.73 -25.89
CA TYR A 153 -46.50 -56.30 -25.81
C TYR A 153 -46.47 -55.63 -27.20
N LEU A 154 -47.22 -56.14 -28.18
CA LEU A 154 -47.52 -55.34 -29.38
C LEU A 154 -48.63 -54.35 -29.04
N VAL A 155 -48.24 -53.23 -28.46
CA VAL A 155 -49.05 -52.01 -28.45
C VAL A 155 -49.22 -51.59 -29.92
N THR A 156 -50.42 -51.74 -30.48
CA THR A 156 -50.78 -51.05 -31.72
C THR A 156 -50.67 -49.55 -31.47
N PRO A 157 -49.85 -48.79 -32.24
CA PRO A 157 -49.81 -47.35 -32.07
C PRO A 157 -51.16 -46.78 -32.52
N VAL A 158 -51.93 -46.26 -31.57
CA VAL A 158 -53.10 -45.41 -31.85
C VAL A 158 -52.55 -44.09 -32.39
N ALA A 159 -52.46 -43.98 -33.71
CA ALA A 159 -51.86 -42.84 -34.42
C ALA A 159 -52.74 -41.58 -34.48
N ASP A 160 -53.90 -41.55 -33.81
CA ASP A 160 -54.88 -40.45 -33.92
C ASP A 160 -55.20 -39.76 -32.57
N ARG A 161 -54.22 -39.58 -31.68
CA ARG A 161 -54.41 -38.72 -30.51
C ARG A 161 -53.53 -37.47 -30.59
N ILE A 162 -54.20 -36.33 -30.44
CA ILE A 162 -53.66 -34.98 -30.27
C ILE A 162 -52.42 -35.05 -29.35
N PRO A 163 -51.27 -34.44 -29.69
CA PRO A 163 -50.12 -34.42 -28.81
C PRO A 163 -50.53 -33.88 -27.44
N LEU A 164 -50.38 -34.70 -26.41
CA LEU A 164 -50.51 -34.23 -25.03
C LEU A 164 -49.39 -33.22 -24.80
N ASP A 165 -49.77 -31.98 -24.51
CA ASP A 165 -48.83 -30.91 -24.17
C ASP A 165 -48.18 -31.23 -22.82
N LEU A 166 -46.95 -31.74 -22.87
CA LEU A 166 -46.16 -32.14 -21.69
C LEU A 166 -45.38 -30.96 -21.06
N SER A 167 -45.66 -29.72 -21.46
CA SER A 167 -45.02 -28.53 -20.89
C SER A 167 -45.29 -28.30 -19.39
N SER A 168 -46.16 -29.10 -18.76
CA SER A 168 -46.48 -29.05 -17.33
C SER A 168 -45.79 -30.11 -16.46
N PHE A 169 -45.03 -31.05 -17.03
CA PHE A 169 -44.26 -32.03 -16.24
C PHE A 169 -42.86 -31.49 -15.92
N GLN A 170 -42.76 -30.63 -14.89
CA GLN A 170 -41.49 -30.35 -14.23
C GLN A 170 -41.11 -31.58 -13.38
N LEU A 171 -40.10 -32.33 -13.82
CA LEU A 171 -39.39 -33.28 -12.97
C LEU A 171 -38.57 -32.47 -11.96
N ASP A 172 -39.08 -32.37 -10.73
CA ASP A 172 -38.37 -31.81 -9.58
C ASP A 172 -37.22 -32.77 -9.21
N PHE A 173 -36.04 -32.54 -9.77
CA PHE A 173 -34.82 -33.05 -9.16
C PHE A 173 -34.57 -32.18 -7.93
N GLY A 174 -35.04 -32.65 -6.78
CA GLY A 174 -34.82 -32.04 -5.47
C GLY A 174 -33.33 -32.00 -5.13
N GLU A 175 -32.59 -31.11 -5.77
CA GLU A 175 -31.27 -30.67 -5.37
C GLU A 175 -31.47 -29.60 -4.30
N GLY A 176 -31.54 -30.07 -3.05
CA GLY A 176 -31.64 -29.24 -1.85
C GLY A 176 -30.41 -28.35 -1.66
N SER A 177 -30.32 -27.28 -2.44
CA SER A 177 -29.44 -26.15 -2.18
C SER A 177 -30.30 -25.00 -1.66
N HIS A 178 -30.53 -24.97 -0.35
CA HIS A 178 -31.07 -23.81 0.34
C HIS A 178 -30.06 -22.65 0.29
N ALA A 179 -30.14 -21.82 -0.75
CA ALA A 179 -29.74 -20.42 -0.66
C ALA A 179 -31.02 -19.58 -0.62
N ARG A 180 -31.30 -19.00 0.56
CA ARG A 180 -32.41 -18.07 0.77
C ARG A 180 -32.25 -16.86 -0.15
N SER A 181 -33.24 -16.66 -1.01
CA SER A 181 -33.53 -15.42 -1.71
C SER A 181 -34.23 -14.43 -0.77
N ASN A 182 -33.72 -13.20 -0.69
CA ASN A 182 -34.51 -12.01 -0.38
C ASN A 182 -34.31 -11.01 -1.51
N ARG A 183 -35.41 -10.62 -2.14
CA ARG A 183 -35.50 -9.63 -3.21
C ARG A 183 -36.41 -8.49 -2.75
N GLU A 184 -35.88 -7.27 -2.73
CA GLU A 184 -36.53 -5.99 -3.11
C GLU A 184 -35.48 -4.88 -2.94
N GLY A 185 -35.16 -4.00 -3.90
CA GLY A 185 -35.71 -3.76 -5.23
C GLY A 185 -34.71 -3.02 -6.16
N THR A 186 -35.02 -3.07 -7.45
CA THR A 186 -34.47 -2.34 -8.62
C THR A 186 -34.77 -0.82 -8.54
N PRO A 187 -34.25 0.09 -9.42
CA PRO A 187 -33.30 -0.05 -10.55
C PRO A 187 -32.07 0.90 -10.45
N ALA A 188 -30.89 0.55 -10.96
CA ALA A 188 -30.44 0.67 -12.35
C ALA A 188 -30.53 2.09 -12.96
N ALA A 189 -29.38 2.76 -13.03
CA ALA A 189 -28.89 3.43 -14.24
C ALA A 189 -27.44 2.92 -14.37
N GLU A 190 -27.18 2.05 -15.37
CA GLU A 190 -26.44 2.38 -16.58
C GLU A 190 -25.01 2.87 -16.28
N GLU A 191 -23.93 2.35 -16.85
CA GLU A 191 -23.77 1.55 -18.05
C GLU A 191 -22.30 1.10 -18.13
N GLY A 192 -22.07 0.04 -18.91
CA GLY A 192 -20.78 -0.21 -19.57
C GLY A 192 -19.74 -0.95 -18.73
N ARG A 193 -19.68 -2.29 -18.76
CA ARG A 193 -18.95 -3.12 -19.75
C ARG A 193 -17.47 -2.71 -19.88
N THR A 194 -16.46 -3.58 -19.85
CA THR A 194 -16.31 -5.04 -19.95
C THR A 194 -14.78 -5.25 -19.82
N VAL A 195 -14.29 -6.15 -18.95
CA VAL A 195 -13.81 -7.52 -19.27
C VAL A 195 -12.28 -7.62 -19.33
N GLN A 196 -11.80 -8.56 -18.49
CA GLN A 196 -10.62 -9.44 -18.62
C GLN A 196 -9.23 -8.79 -18.61
N ASP A 197 -8.14 -9.47 -18.25
CA ASP A 197 -7.78 -10.71 -17.53
C ASP A 197 -6.27 -10.87 -17.82
N GLY A 198 -5.55 -11.65 -17.03
CA GLY A 198 -4.29 -12.26 -17.49
C GLY A 198 -2.98 -11.58 -17.12
N GLU A 199 -2.43 -12.02 -15.99
CA GLU A 199 -1.15 -12.74 -15.86
C GLU A 199 0.16 -12.24 -16.55
N ASP A 200 1.15 -12.07 -15.67
CA ASP A 200 2.51 -12.63 -15.70
C ASP A 200 3.70 -12.08 -16.53
N ALA A 201 4.82 -12.07 -15.79
CA ALA A 201 6.21 -12.38 -16.14
C ALA A 201 7.18 -11.28 -16.67
N GLN A 202 8.20 -11.05 -15.83
CA GLN A 202 9.65 -10.90 -16.10
C GLN A 202 10.16 -10.31 -17.42
N GLY A 203 11.04 -9.31 -17.30
CA GLY A 203 11.97 -8.93 -18.36
C GLY A 203 12.99 -7.88 -17.89
N GLU A 204 14.24 -8.33 -17.80
CA GLU A 204 15.49 -7.61 -17.52
C GLU A 204 15.87 -6.59 -18.62
N SER A 205 16.88 -5.75 -18.34
CA SER A 205 17.51 -4.66 -19.15
C SER A 205 16.85 -3.30 -18.96
N GLY A 206 17.57 -2.19 -18.79
CA GLY A 206 18.95 -1.84 -19.08
C GLY A 206 18.96 -0.32 -19.29
N GLU A 207 19.87 0.38 -18.62
CA GLU A 207 20.44 1.68 -19.02
C GLU A 207 19.49 2.76 -19.58
N VAL A 208 19.21 3.80 -18.79
CA VAL A 208 18.98 5.15 -19.34
C VAL A 208 19.62 6.21 -18.45
N ASP A 209 20.68 6.79 -19.02
CA ASP A 209 21.31 8.04 -18.65
C ASP A 209 20.43 9.23 -19.11
N ALA A 210 20.73 10.41 -18.56
CA ALA A 210 20.14 11.73 -18.83
C ALA A 210 18.84 12.11 -18.07
N VAL A 211 19.06 12.78 -16.93
CA VAL A 211 18.13 13.73 -16.30
C VAL A 211 18.06 14.98 -17.18
N ASP A 212 16.91 15.23 -17.80
CA ASP A 212 16.63 16.49 -18.47
C ASP A 212 16.06 17.51 -17.48
N ALA A 213 16.62 18.70 -17.52
CA ALA A 213 16.31 19.83 -16.66
C ALA A 213 15.22 20.68 -17.31
N SER A 214 14.09 20.86 -16.64
CA SER A 214 13.21 21.99 -16.90
C SER A 214 12.86 22.72 -15.61
N THR A 215 13.41 23.92 -15.54
CA THR A 215 13.17 25.00 -14.58
C THR A 215 11.80 25.61 -14.80
N ASN A 216 10.91 25.53 -13.82
CA ASN A 216 9.72 26.38 -13.77
C ASN A 216 9.76 27.19 -12.48
N GLU A 217 10.10 28.48 -12.65
CA GLU A 217 10.12 29.53 -11.66
C GLU A 217 8.72 29.81 -11.09
N GLU A 218 8.69 29.98 -9.75
CA GLU A 218 8.04 31.04 -8.98
C GLU A 218 6.61 31.51 -9.35
N LEU A 219 5.65 31.28 -8.44
CA LEU A 219 4.56 32.23 -8.18
C LEU A 219 4.22 32.24 -6.68
N GLU A 220 4.51 33.36 -6.00
CA GLU A 220 4.04 33.64 -4.65
C GLU A 220 2.53 34.02 -4.63
N PRO A 221 1.79 33.74 -3.54
CA PRO A 221 0.36 34.01 -3.46
C PRO A 221 0.09 35.48 -3.05
N LEU A 222 -0.55 36.25 -3.94
CA LEU A 222 -1.09 37.57 -3.61
C LEU A 222 -2.48 37.44 -2.93
N PHE A 223 -2.47 37.47 -1.59
CA PHE A 223 -3.56 37.78 -0.66
C PHE A 223 -4.56 36.66 -0.25
N PRO A 224 -5.06 36.71 1.02
CA PRO A 224 -5.84 35.66 1.65
C PRO A 224 -7.34 35.73 1.33
N SER A 225 -7.98 34.58 1.14
CA SER A 225 -9.44 34.46 1.07
C SER A 225 -10.07 34.75 2.43
N SER A 226 -10.99 35.71 2.46
CA SER A 226 -11.92 35.96 3.59
C SER A 226 -12.95 34.85 3.74
#